data_AF-A0A821KD11-F1
#
_entry.id   AF-A0A821KD11-F1
#
_cell.length_a   1.000
_cell.length_b   1.000
_cell.length_c   1.000
_cell.angle_alpha   90.00
_cell.angle_beta   90.00
_cell.angle_gamma   90.00
#
_symmetry.space_group_name_H-M   'P 1'
#
loop_
_entity.id
_entity.type
_entity.pdbx_description
1 polymer ?
#
loop_
_entity_poly.entity_id
_entity_poly.type
_entity_poly.pdbx_seq_one_letter_code
_entity_poly.pdbx_strand_id
1 'polypeptide(L)'
;SGIPSDKIVEAHGTFQSATCQRCHQKYQSEDIRQDIFNDKIPICYKTSRCNGIIKPDIVFFGEDLPRRFQLYQQDLPLSDCCIVMGTSLAVYPFSDIIDSTTRSTVRLLINRQL
;
A
#
# COMPACT_ATOMS: atom_id res chain seq x y z
N SER A 1 -13.41 -4.67 7.58
CA SER A 1 -14.38 -4.65 6.47
C SER A 1 -14.68 -6.03 5.88
N GLY A 2 -13.84 -7.06 6.12
CA GLY A 2 -14.16 -8.45 5.68
C GLY A 2 -13.86 -8.74 4.21
N ILE A 3 -13.18 -7.83 3.51
CA ILE A 3 -12.75 -8.07 2.13
C ILE A 3 -11.58 -9.07 2.14
N PRO A 4 -11.64 -10.17 1.37
CA PRO A 4 -10.54 -11.13 1.25
C PRO A 4 -9.24 -10.48 0.74
N SER A 5 -8.09 -10.96 1.23
CA SER A 5 -6.77 -10.38 0.89
C SER A 5 -6.42 -10.51 -0.59
N ASP A 6 -6.88 -11.56 -1.26
CA ASP A 6 -6.71 -11.77 -2.71
C ASP A 6 -7.51 -10.76 -3.56
N LYS A 7 -8.50 -10.10 -2.97
CA LYS A 7 -9.31 -9.03 -3.59
C LYS A 7 -8.82 -7.63 -3.25
N ILE A 8 -7.76 -7.49 -2.45
CA ILE A 8 -7.18 -6.21 -2.07
C ILE A 8 -5.83 -6.01 -2.76
N VAL A 9 -5.62 -4.79 -3.25
CA VAL A 9 -4.32 -4.27 -3.66
C VAL A 9 -4.04 -3.01 -2.85
N GLU A 10 -3.20 -3.14 -1.82
CA GLU A 10 -2.74 -2.02 -1.00
C GLU A 10 -1.65 -1.25 -1.77
N ALA A 11 -2.05 -0.33 -2.66
CA ALA A 11 -1.13 0.38 -3.54
C ALA A 11 0.00 1.12 -2.82
N HIS A 12 -0.28 1.68 -1.64
CA HIS A 12 0.71 2.36 -0.80
C HIS A 12 1.14 1.53 0.40
N GLY A 13 1.04 0.21 0.29
CA GLY A 13 1.43 -0.73 1.34
C GLY A 13 0.52 -0.67 2.56
N THR A 14 1.03 -1.15 3.68
CA THR A 14 0.22 -1.46 4.86
C THR A 14 0.96 -1.21 6.16
N PHE A 15 0.21 -0.84 7.18
CA PHE A 15 0.70 -0.80 8.56
C PHE A 15 0.58 -2.16 9.27
N GLN A 16 0.09 -3.22 8.60
CA GLN A 16 -0.06 -4.54 9.22
C GLN A 16 1.28 -5.24 9.48
N SER A 17 2.29 -4.94 8.67
CA SER A 17 3.63 -5.50 8.80
C SER A 17 4.71 -4.43 8.69
N ALA A 18 5.93 -4.81 9.05
CA ALA A 18 7.09 -3.95 8.98
C ALA A 18 8.35 -4.76 8.63
N THR A 19 9.32 -4.10 8.01
CA THR A 19 10.54 -4.73 7.52
C THR A 19 11.77 -3.96 7.98
N CYS A 20 12.77 -4.69 8.49
CA CYS A 20 14.09 -4.11 8.74
C CYS A 20 14.73 -3.68 7.42
N GLN A 21 15.10 -2.41 7.31
CA GLN A 21 15.66 -1.83 6.09
C GLN A 21 17.10 -2.31 5.78
N ARG A 22 17.72 -3.05 6.71
CA ARG A 22 19.09 -3.56 6.55
C ARG A 22 19.18 -5.06 6.29
N CYS A 23 18.43 -5.87 7.02
CA CYS A 23 18.46 -7.33 6.88
C CYS A 23 17.19 -7.94 6.28
N HIS A 24 16.20 -7.10 5.96
CA HIS A 24 14.92 -7.51 5.38
C HIS A 24 14.09 -8.49 6.21
N GLN A 25 14.44 -8.67 7.49
CA GLN A 25 13.62 -9.45 8.42
C GLN A 25 12.27 -8.77 8.63
N LYS A 26 11.20 -9.58 8.58
CA LYS A 26 9.82 -9.13 8.77
C LYS A 26 9.38 -9.13 10.23
N TYR A 27 8.48 -8.21 10.51
CA TYR A 27 7.85 -7.95 11.80
C TYR A 27 6.35 -7.78 11.58
N GLN A 28 5.56 -8.20 12.56
CA GLN A 28 4.18 -7.78 12.65
C GLN A 28 4.13 -6.37 13.22
N SER A 29 3.09 -5.60 12.89
CA SER A 29 2.95 -4.23 13.39
C SER A 29 2.98 -4.12 14.92
N GLU A 30 2.42 -5.12 15.60
CA GLU A 30 2.43 -5.22 17.05
C GLU A 30 3.86 -5.35 17.63
N ASP A 31 4.81 -5.93 16.88
CA ASP A 31 6.20 -6.07 17.30
C ASP A 31 6.90 -4.71 17.52
N ILE A 32 6.45 -3.66 16.82
CA ILE A 32 7.05 -2.32 16.84
C ILE A 32 6.11 -1.24 17.37
N ARG A 33 4.87 -1.61 17.70
CA ARG A 33 3.83 -0.68 18.17
C ARG A 33 4.29 0.10 19.38
N GLN A 34 4.79 -0.58 20.41
CA GLN A 34 5.15 0.07 21.66
C GLN A 34 6.29 1.08 21.51
N ASP A 35 7.24 0.81 20.62
CA ASP A 35 8.32 1.76 20.31
C ASP A 35 7.74 3.02 19.66
N ILE A 36 6.88 2.86 18.64
CA ILE A 36 6.23 3.98 17.95
C ILE A 36 5.42 4.85 18.93
N PHE A 37 4.60 4.25 19.79
CA PHE A 37 3.75 4.98 20.74
C PHE A 37 4.52 5.67 21.86
N ASN A 38 5.79 5.29 22.07
CA ASN A 38 6.70 5.91 23.03
C ASN A 38 7.70 6.88 22.36
N ASP A 39 7.45 7.30 21.12
CA ASP A 39 8.35 8.14 20.32
C ASP A 39 9.78 7.56 20.19
N LYS A 40 9.89 6.23 20.16
CA LYS A 40 11.16 5.51 19.95
C LYS A 40 11.24 4.96 18.53
N ILE A 41 12.44 5.01 17.96
CA ILE A 41 12.72 4.42 16.64
C ILE A 41 12.85 2.89 16.82
N PRO A 42 12.02 2.06 16.16
CA PRO A 42 12.09 0.62 16.30
C PRO A 42 13.37 0.06 15.63
N ILE A 43 14.13 -0.75 16.39
CA ILE A 43 15.43 -1.29 15.95
C ILE A 43 15.36 -2.82 15.85
N CYS A 44 15.98 -3.36 14.79
CA CYS A 44 16.00 -4.79 14.50
C CYS A 44 16.65 -5.61 15.61
N TYR A 45 15.84 -6.40 16.32
CA TYR A 45 16.25 -7.32 17.37
C TYR A 45 16.28 -8.80 16.95
N LYS A 46 15.65 -9.17 15.82
CA LYS A 46 15.58 -10.58 15.35
C LYS A 46 16.90 -11.09 14.76
N THR A 47 17.78 -10.20 14.29
CA THR A 47 19.05 -10.55 13.67
C THR A 47 20.22 -10.03 14.50
N SER A 48 21.08 -10.93 14.98
CA SER A 48 22.24 -10.56 15.80
C SER A 48 23.15 -9.58 15.07
N ARG A 49 23.57 -8.51 15.76
CA ARG A 49 24.35 -7.39 15.20
C ARG A 49 23.65 -6.63 14.07
N CYS A 50 22.33 -6.83 13.94
CA CYS A 50 21.30 -6.10 13.20
C CYS A 50 21.39 -4.57 13.31
N ASN A 51 20.80 -3.99 14.34
CA ASN A 51 20.77 -2.54 14.55
C ASN A 51 20.20 -1.72 13.37
N GLY A 52 19.56 -2.34 12.38
CA GLY A 52 18.87 -1.64 11.30
C GLY A 52 17.50 -1.12 11.76
N ILE A 53 17.06 0.01 11.20
CA ILE A 53 15.74 0.57 11.47
C ILE A 53 14.67 -0.36 10.90
N ILE A 54 13.61 -0.61 11.69
CA ILE A 54 12.41 -1.31 11.23
C ILE A 54 11.42 -0.25 10.74
N LYS A 55 11.00 -0.37 9.48
CA LYS A 55 10.03 0.54 8.85
C LYS A 55 8.73 -0.22 8.61
N PRO A 56 7.55 0.33 8.92
CA PRO A 56 6.28 -0.22 8.45
C PRO A 56 6.28 -0.41 6.94
N ASP A 57 5.60 -1.44 6.45
CA ASP A 57 5.56 -1.81 5.02
C ASP A 57 4.61 -0.91 4.22
N ILE A 58 4.64 0.39 4.49
CA ILE A 58 3.99 1.45 3.71
C ILE A 58 4.97 2.01 2.67
N VAL A 59 4.41 2.61 1.62
CA VAL A 59 5.18 3.25 0.54
C VAL A 59 5.37 4.73 0.88
N PHE A 60 6.62 5.17 1.01
CA PHE A 60 6.97 6.57 1.12
C PHE A 60 7.14 7.19 -0.27
N PHE A 61 7.07 8.51 -0.36
CA PHE A 61 7.38 9.20 -1.60
C PHE A 61 8.80 8.87 -2.07
N GLY A 62 8.93 8.51 -3.35
CA GLY A 62 10.19 8.09 -3.96
C GLY A 62 10.49 6.60 -3.84
N GLU A 63 9.67 5.82 -3.12
CA GLU A 63 9.77 4.36 -3.13
C GLU A 63 8.89 3.73 -4.23
N ASP A 64 9.31 2.56 -4.70
CA ASP A 64 8.51 1.76 -5.62
C ASP A 64 7.23 1.24 -4.96
N LEU A 65 6.13 1.25 -5.72
CA LEU A 65 4.90 0.60 -5.29
C LEU A 65 5.09 -0.93 -5.25
N PRO A 66 4.32 -1.66 -4.41
CA PRO A 66 4.42 -3.11 -4.34
C PRO A 66 4.15 -3.74 -5.70
N ARG A 67 4.86 -4.83 -6.04
CA ARG A 67 4.65 -5.55 -7.31
C ARG A 67 3.18 -5.90 -7.57
N ARG A 68 2.42 -6.20 -6.52
CA ARG A 68 0.98 -6.51 -6.59
C ARG A 68 0.15 -5.35 -7.17
N PHE A 69 0.62 -4.12 -7.08
CA PHE A 69 -0.02 -2.96 -7.71
C PHE A 69 -0.25 -3.19 -9.21
N GLN A 70 0.69 -3.83 -9.91
CA GLN A 70 0.63 -4.09 -11.36
C GLN A 70 -0.57 -4.94 -11.80
N LEU A 71 -1.29 -5.59 -10.87
CA LEU A 71 -2.52 -6.32 -11.19
C LEU A 71 -3.59 -5.43 -11.83
N TYR A 72 -3.57 -4.11 -11.60
CA TYR A 72 -4.52 -3.19 -12.24
C TYR A 72 -4.53 -3.32 -13.77
N GLN A 73 -3.38 -3.67 -14.38
CA GLN A 73 -3.25 -3.82 -15.83
C GLN A 73 -4.03 -5.02 -16.38
N GLN A 74 -4.31 -6.01 -15.54
CA GLN A 74 -5.10 -7.18 -15.89
C GLN A 74 -6.55 -7.02 -15.44
N ASP A 75 -6.76 -6.46 -14.25
CA ASP A 75 -8.08 -6.38 -13.62
C ASP A 75 -8.96 -5.28 -14.22
N LEU A 76 -8.41 -4.08 -14.47
CA LEU A 76 -9.21 -2.93 -14.92
C LEU A 76 -9.75 -3.07 -16.35
N PRO A 77 -9.02 -3.62 -17.34
CA PRO A 77 -9.58 -3.86 -18.68
C PRO A 77 -10.76 -4.83 -18.69
N LEU A 78 -10.86 -5.70 -17.69
CA LEU A 78 -11.95 -6.69 -17.56
C LEU A 78 -13.13 -6.16 -16.74
N SER A 79 -13.04 -4.93 -16.22
CA SER A 79 -14.08 -4.35 -15.37
C SER A 79 -15.22 -3.73 -16.19
N ASP A 80 -16.45 -4.08 -15.83
CA ASP A 80 -17.65 -3.44 -16.38
C ASP A 80 -17.93 -2.09 -15.71
N CYS A 81 -17.47 -1.92 -14.47
CA CYS A 81 -17.64 -0.71 -13.68
C CYS A 81 -16.41 -0.45 -12.78
N CYS A 82 -15.98 0.81 -12.72
CA CYS A 82 -14.94 1.31 -11.85
C CYS A 82 -15.52 2.41 -10.94
N ILE A 83 -15.48 2.17 -9.62
CA ILE A 83 -15.94 3.13 -8.62
C ILE A 83 -14.73 3.75 -7.95
N VAL A 84 -14.55 5.05 -8.16
CA VAL A 84 -13.50 5.86 -7.53
C VAL A 84 -14.11 6.59 -6.35
N MET A 85 -13.58 6.37 -5.15
CA MET A 85 -14.15 6.93 -3.93
C MET A 85 -13.10 7.54 -3.01
N GLY A 86 -13.39 8.73 -2.49
CA GLY A 86 -12.60 9.34 -1.41
C GLY A 86 -11.14 9.64 -1.77
N THR A 87 -10.85 9.94 -3.04
CA THR A 87 -9.50 10.29 -3.52
C THR A 87 -9.58 11.45 -4.50
N SER A 88 -8.57 12.33 -4.48
CA SER A 88 -8.39 13.41 -5.46
C SER A 88 -7.64 12.96 -6.71
N LEU A 89 -7.14 11.72 -6.75
CA LEU A 89 -6.32 11.19 -7.85
C LEU A 89 -5.09 12.07 -8.17
N ALA A 90 -4.47 12.69 -7.17
CA ALA A 90 -3.34 13.60 -7.38
C ALA A 90 -1.96 12.93 -7.34
N VAL A 91 -1.88 11.64 -6.97
CA VAL A 91 -0.60 10.96 -6.71
C VAL A 91 -0.32 9.90 -7.77
N TYR A 92 0.71 10.15 -8.57
CA TYR A 92 1.25 9.17 -9.51
C TYR A 92 2.02 8.06 -8.78
N PRO A 93 1.95 6.79 -9.21
CA PRO A 93 1.25 6.25 -10.39
C PRO A 93 -0.21 5.87 -10.16
N PHE A 94 -0.74 6.03 -8.94
CA PHE A 94 -2.12 5.60 -8.63
C PHE A 94 -3.17 6.36 -9.44
N SER A 95 -2.96 7.66 -9.69
CA SER A 95 -3.85 8.50 -10.49
C SER A 95 -4.18 7.93 -11.86
N ASP A 96 -3.23 7.25 -12.50
CA ASP A 96 -3.29 6.86 -13.91
C ASP A 96 -3.96 5.50 -14.14
N ILE A 97 -4.24 4.75 -13.06
CA ILE A 97 -4.81 3.41 -13.22
C ILE A 97 -6.18 3.46 -13.92
N ILE A 98 -6.92 4.55 -13.75
CA ILE A 98 -8.25 4.73 -14.34
C ILE A 98 -8.18 4.72 -15.87
N ASP A 99 -7.06 5.14 -16.45
CA ASP A 99 -6.86 5.12 -17.89
C ASP A 99 -6.64 3.70 -18.46
N SER A 100 -6.46 2.71 -17.57
CA SER A 100 -6.41 1.29 -17.96
C SER A 100 -7.79 0.64 -18.07
N THR A 101 -8.86 1.37 -17.75
CA THR A 101 -10.23 0.91 -18.02
C THR A 101 -10.56 1.01 -19.51
N THR A 102 -11.55 0.24 -19.97
CA THR A 102 -11.98 0.30 -21.37
C THR A 102 -12.98 1.44 -21.59
N ARG A 103 -13.22 1.83 -22.85
CA ARG A 103 -14.25 2.83 -23.20
C ARG A 103 -15.66 2.43 -22.77
N SER A 104 -15.94 1.13 -22.69
CA SER A 104 -17.23 0.60 -22.24
C SER A 104 -17.39 0.54 -20.73
N THR A 105 -16.30 0.63 -19.97
CA THR A 105 -16.33 0.59 -18.50
C THR A 105 -17.03 1.83 -17.96
N VAL A 106 -18.08 1.64 -17.16
CA VAL A 106 -18.74 2.75 -16.45
C VAL A 106 -17.80 3.25 -15.35
N ARG A 107 -17.56 4.56 -15.29
CA ARG A 107 -16.72 5.19 -14.25
C ARG A 107 -17.57 6.08 -13.36
N LEU A 108 -17.65 5.76 -12.08
CA LEU A 108 -18.41 6.50 -11.08
C LEU A 108 -17.46 7.12 -10.05
N LEU A 109 -17.54 8.44 -9.88
CA LEU A 109 -16.83 9.17 -8.82
C LEU A 109 -17.78 9.44 -7.65
N ILE A 110 -17.41 8.98 -6.46
CA ILE A 110 -18.06 9.36 -5.20
C ILE A 110 -17.02 10.09 -4.36
N ASN A 111 -17.00 11.41 -4.48
CA ASN A 111 -16.07 12.25 -3.76
C ASN A 111 -16.71 13.56 -3.32
N ARG A 112 -16.11 14.21 -2.31
CA ARG A 112 -16.59 15.51 -1.81
C ARG A 112 -16.34 16.65 -2.80
N GLN A 113 -15.32 16.51 -3.65
CA GLN A 113 -14.84 17.50 -4.61
C GLN A 113 -14.50 16.78 -5.94
N LEU A 114 -14.59 17.53 -7.04
CA LEU A 114 -14.12 17.09 -8.35
C LEU A 114 -12.59 17.15 -8.43
#